data_AF-A0A939JMH0-F1
#
_entry.id   AF-A0A939JMH0-F1
#
_cell.length_a   1.000
_cell.length_b   1.000
_cell.length_c   1.000
_cell.angle_alpha   90.00
_cell.angle_beta   90.00
_cell.angle_gamma   90.00
#
_symmetry.space_group_name_H-M   'P 1'
#
loop_
_entity.id
_entity.type
_entity.pdbx_description
1 polymer ?
#
loop_
_entity_poly.entity_id
_entity_poly.type
_entity_poly.pdbx_seq_one_letter_code
_entity_poly.pdbx_strand_id
1 'polypeptide(L)' 'TLIDTAEIYGPYTNEDLLGRALKGRRDQVVLATKFGLVSHNGGGAWNLDSGPANIRTAVEGSLKRLGTDHID' A
#
# COMPACT_ATOMS: atom_id res chain seq x y z
N THR A 1 -3.55 -0.63 -18.29
CA THR A 1 -2.53 0.26 -17.72
C THR A 1 -2.07 -0.30 -16.39
N LEU A 2 -0.77 -0.28 -16.09
CA LEU A 2 -0.20 -0.70 -14.81
C LEU A 2 0.22 0.54 -14.00
N ILE A 3 -0.12 0.57 -12.72
CA ILE A 3 0.36 1.55 -11.74
C ILE A 3 1.02 0.79 -10.60
N ASP A 4 2.27 1.14 -10.32
CA ASP A 4 3.10 0.54 -9.27
C ASP A 4 3.37 1.57 -8.16
N THR A 5 3.12 1.17 -6.91
CA THR A 5 3.38 2.00 -5.71
C THR A 5 3.95 1.13 -4.57
N ALA A 6 4.12 1.71 -3.38
CA ALA A 6 4.53 1.03 -2.17
C ALA A 6 4.16 1.86 -0.94
N GLU A 7 3.90 1.20 0.19
CA GLU A 7 3.60 1.90 1.46
C GLU A 7 4.75 2.81 1.93
N ILE A 8 5.98 2.55 1.50
CA ILE A 8 7.18 3.30 1.86
C ILE A 8 7.33 4.64 1.10
N TYR A 9 6.65 4.82 -0.02
CA TYR A 9 6.84 5.99 -0.89
C TYR A 9 6.22 7.24 -0.24
N GLY A 10 7.09 8.12 0.28
CA GLY A 10 6.71 9.29 1.09
C GLY A 10 5.77 8.83 2.20
N PRO A 11 6.24 7.98 3.13
CA PRO A 11 5.48 6.89 3.74
C PRO A 11 3.97 7.12 3.80
N TYR A 12 3.24 6.20 3.19
CA TYR A 12 1.78 6.18 3.08
C TYR A 12 1.17 7.20 2.10
N THR A 13 1.82 8.34 1.87
CA THR A 13 1.20 9.44 1.12
C THR A 13 1.07 9.17 -0.38
N ASN A 14 1.95 8.35 -0.98
CA ASN A 14 1.82 8.01 -2.40
C ASN A 14 0.60 7.13 -2.67
N GLU A 15 0.29 6.18 -1.79
CA GLU A 15 -0.94 5.38 -1.87
C GLU A 15 -2.18 6.25 -1.67
N ASP A 16 -2.16 7.17 -0.69
CA ASP A 16 -3.27 8.13 -0.49
C ASP A 16 -3.50 9.05 -1.70
N LEU A 17 -2.43 9.44 -2.39
CA LEU A 17 -2.52 10.21 -3.64
C LEU A 17 -3.18 9.39 -4.75
N LEU A 18 -2.74 8.14 -4.93
CA LEU A 18 -3.28 7.25 -5.94
C LEU A 18 -4.74 6.87 -5.66
N GLY A 19 -5.11 6.60 -4.40
CA GLY A 19 -6.50 6.33 -4.04
C GLY A 19 -7.44 7.46 -4.42
N ARG A 20 -7.02 8.72 -4.22
CA ARG A 20 -7.80 9.89 -4.71
C ARG A 20 -7.83 9.99 -6.23
N ALA A 21 -6.72 9.72 -6.91
CA ALA A 21 -6.62 9.81 -8.36
C ALA A 21 -7.45 8.73 -9.09
N LEU A 22 -7.58 7.54 -8.49
CA LEU A 22 -8.27 6.38 -9.04
C LEU A 22 -9.74 6.26 -8.61
N LYS A 23 -10.23 7.15 -7.75
CA LYS A 23 -11.64 7.15 -7.32
C LYS A 23 -12.59 7.17 -8.53
N GLY A 24 -13.46 6.16 -8.61
CA GLY A 24 -14.41 5.96 -9.72
C GLY A 24 -13.81 5.36 -11.00
N ARG A 25 -12.52 5.01 -11.01
CA ARG A 25 -11.78 4.44 -12.16
C ARG A 25 -10.84 3.29 -11.76
N ARG A 26 -11.02 2.72 -10.56
CA ARG A 26 -10.16 1.65 -10.00
C ARG A 26 -10.03 0.44 -10.93
N ASP A 27 -11.13 0.06 -11.58
CA ASP A 27 -11.19 -1.14 -12.44
C ASP A 27 -10.53 -0.94 -13.83
N GLN A 28 -10.04 0.27 -14.12
CA GLN A 28 -9.38 0.59 -15.40
C GLN A 28 -7.86 0.35 -15.36
N VAL A 29 -7.31 -0.03 -14.21
CA VAL A 29 -5.88 -0.21 -13.98
C VAL A 29 -5.60 -1.52 -13.27
N VAL A 30 -4.42 -2.08 -13.54
CA VAL A 30 -3.77 -3.06 -12.65
C VAL A 30 -3.00 -2.24 -11.62
N LEU A 31 -3.31 -2.43 -10.34
CA LEU A 31 -2.77 -1.65 -9.22
C LEU A 31 -1.90 -2.53 -8.33
N ALA A 32 -0.59 -2.41 -8.49
CA ALA A 32 0.41 -3.11 -7.69
C ALA A 32 0.92 -2.21 -6.54
N THR A 33 1.03 -2.77 -5.34
CA THR A 33 1.71 -2.15 -4.21
C THR A 33 2.69 -3.13 -3.55
N LYS A 34 3.55 -2.63 -2.67
CA LYS A 34 4.62 -3.39 -2.01
C LYS A 34 4.64 -3.08 -0.53
N PHE A 35 5.05 -4.08 0.25
CA PHE A 35 5.24 -4.01 1.69
C PHE A 35 6.65 -4.42 2.09
N GLY A 36 6.96 -4.28 3.38
CA GLY A 36 8.08 -4.97 4.03
C GLY A 36 9.29 -4.08 4.34
N LEU A 37 9.29 -2.83 3.86
CA LEU A 37 10.22 -1.79 4.29
C LEU A 37 9.70 -0.98 5.49
N VAL A 38 8.55 -1.36 6.05
CA VAL A 38 7.96 -0.77 7.25
C VAL A 38 7.66 -1.89 8.24
N SER A 39 8.13 -1.75 9.47
CA SER A 39 7.69 -2.59 10.58
C SER A 39 6.59 -1.87 11.37
N HIS A 40 5.38 -2.40 11.28
CA HIS A 40 4.19 -1.86 11.95
C HIS A 40 4.15 -2.20 13.45
N ASN A 41 5.10 -3.02 13.94
CA ASN A 41 5.22 -3.42 15.34
C ASN A 41 6.23 -2.56 16.13
N GLY A 42 6.33 -1.26 15.79
CA GLY A 42 7.16 -0.29 16.50
C GLY A 42 8.56 -0.05 15.88
N GLY A 43 8.95 -0.77 14.83
CA GLY A 43 10.19 -0.49 14.11
C GLY A 43 10.09 0.74 13.19
N GLY A 44 8.92 0.98 12.59
CA GLY A 44 8.68 2.12 11.70
C GLY A 44 9.28 1.92 10.30
N ALA A 45 9.44 3.01 9.55
CA ALA A 45 9.96 2.99 8.18
C ALA A 45 11.44 2.58 8.13
N TRP A 46 11.86 2.00 7.00
CA TRP A 46 13.21 1.49 6.74
C TRP A 46 13.66 0.36 7.69
N ASN A 47 12.70 -0.33 8.29
CA ASN A 47 12.91 -1.53 9.09
C ASN A 47 12.29 -2.72 8.37
N LEU A 48 13.13 -3.69 8.00
CA LEU A 48 12.70 -4.86 7.25
C LEU A 48 11.83 -5.77 8.10
N ASP A 49 10.60 -6.00 7.68
CA ASP A 49 9.65 -6.88 8.36
C ASP A 49 8.70 -7.55 7.37
N SER A 50 8.96 -8.83 7.08
CA SER A 50 8.11 -9.68 6.24
C SER A 50 7.43 -10.78 7.08
N GLY A 51 7.24 -10.53 8.38
CA GLY A 51 6.51 -11.45 9.26
C GLY A 51 5.01 -11.51 8.89
N PRO A 52 4.33 -12.68 9.01
CA PRO A 52 2.93 -12.82 8.63
C PRO A 52 1.97 -11.81 9.29
N ALA A 53 2.26 -11.37 10.51
CA ALA A 53 1.47 -10.33 11.18
C ALA A 53 1.67 -8.96 10.52
N ASN A 54 2.92 -8.58 10.21
CA ASN A 54 3.23 -7.33 9.53
C ASN A 54 2.65 -7.27 8.12
N ILE A 55 2.71 -8.39 7.37
CA ILE A 55 2.11 -8.52 6.04
C ILE A 55 0.61 -8.18 6.08
N ARG A 56 -0.14 -8.75 7.03
CA ARG A 56 -1.58 -8.45 7.18
C ARG A 56 -1.81 -6.97 7.45
N THR A 57 -1.08 -6.39 8.41
CA THR A 57 -1.21 -4.97 8.74
C THR A 57 -0.88 -4.06 7.56
N ALA A 58 0.17 -4.39 6.80
CA ALA A 58 0.56 -3.64 5.62
C ALA A 58 -0.51 -3.69 4.53
N VAL A 59 -1.06 -4.88 4.23
CA VAL A 59 -2.15 -5.04 3.25
C VAL A 59 -3.39 -4.24 3.66
N GLU A 60 -3.86 -4.37 4.91
CA GLU A 60 -5.01 -3.60 5.41
C GLU A 60 -4.77 -2.08 5.32
N GLY A 61 -3.56 -1.64 5.64
CA GLY A 61 -3.15 -0.25 5.50
C GLY A 61 -3.19 0.23 4.05
N SER A 62 -2.63 -0.55 3.12
CA SER A 62 -2.61 -0.23 1.69
C SER A 62 -4.02 -0.18 1.12
N LEU A 63 -4.89 -1.15 1.42
CA LEU A 63 -6.28 -1.16 0.98
C LEU A 63 -7.03 0.10 1.41
N LYS A 64 -6.86 0.50 2.67
CA LYS A 64 -7.46 1.72 3.23
C LYS A 64 -7.00 2.98 2.48
N ARG A 65 -5.70 3.12 2.22
CA ARG A 65 -5.12 4.31 1.57
C ARG A 65 -5.43 4.38 0.08
N LEU A 66 -5.38 3.24 -0.59
CA LEU A 66 -5.77 3.10 -2.00
C LEU A 66 -7.28 3.20 -2.21
N GLY A 67 -8.09 3.08 -1.14
CA GLY A 67 -9.54 3.20 -1.22
C GLY A 67 -10.19 2.09 -2.03
N THR A 68 -9.69 0.86 -1.88
CA THR A 68 -10.14 -0.34 -2.62
C THR A 68 -10.14 -1.56 -1.69
N ASP A 69 -10.82 -2.62 -2.09
CA ASP A 69 -10.93 -3.89 -1.35
C ASP A 69 -9.98 -4.99 -1.90
N HIS A 70 -9.25 -4.71 -2.99
CA HIS A 70 -8.30 -5.64 -3.57
C HIS A 70 -7.07 -4.94 -4.18
N ILE A 71 -5.96 -5.68 -4.14
CA ILE A 71 -4.70 -5.37 -4.85
C ILE A 71 -4.56 -6.42 -5.95
N ASP A 72 -4.14 -6.00 -7.13
CA ASP A 72 -3.85 -6.91 -8.26
C ASP A 72 -2.49 -7.61 -8.09
#